data_AF-A0A968KMQ6-F1
#
_entry.id   AF-A0A968KMQ6-F1
#
_cell.length_a   1.000
_cell.length_b   1.000
_cell.length_c   1.000
_cell.angle_alpha   90.00
_cell.angle_beta   90.00
_cell.angle_gamma   90.00
#
_symmetry.space_group_name_H-M   'P 1'
#
loop_
_entity.id
_entity.type
_entity.pdbx_description
1 polymer ?
#
loop_
_entity_poly.entity_id
_entity_poly.type
_entity_poly.pdbx_seq_one_letter_code
_entity_poly.pdbx_strand_id
1 'polypeptide(L)'
;AVRGNMDPFVQGVPVKRVIEFAGHRIGLIHGWGPPEGLENRLLKEFCGENLDALVYGHSHYPANHECNGMLFFNPGSVTDKRRADHCSVGV
;
A
#
# COMPACT_ATOMS: atom_id res chain seq x y z
N ALA A 1 7.80 7.51 -4.06
CA ALA A 1 6.45 8.03 -3.79
C ALA A 1 5.48 7.57 -4.86
N VAL A 2 4.21 7.47 -4.51
CA VAL A 2 3.07 7.21 -5.40
C VAL A 2 1.94 8.17 -5.04
N ARG A 3 1.05 8.45 -5.99
CA ARG A 3 -0.03 9.43 -5.81
C ARG A 3 -1.15 8.87 -4.93
N GLY A 4 -1.55 9.62 -3.90
CA GLY A 4 -2.74 9.37 -3.09
C GLY A 4 -4.05 9.61 -3.84
N ASN A 5 -5.15 9.03 -3.37
CA ASN A 5 -6.46 9.22 -4.00
C ASN A 5 -7.00 10.65 -3.86
N MET A 6 -6.50 11.41 -2.88
CA MET A 6 -6.82 12.82 -2.65
C MET A 6 -5.76 13.77 -3.23
N ASP A 7 -4.64 13.26 -3.72
CA ASP A 7 -3.57 14.10 -4.27
C ASP A 7 -3.92 14.56 -5.69
N PRO A 8 -3.63 15.83 -6.04
CA PRO A 8 -3.72 16.28 -7.42
C PRO A 8 -2.70 15.52 -8.29
N PHE A 9 -2.89 15.58 -9.62
CA PHE A 9 -1.86 15.08 -10.52
C PHE A 9 -0.57 15.89 -10.38
N VAL A 10 0.55 15.18 -10.20
CA VAL A 10 1.90 15.76 -10.15
C VAL A 10 2.77 14.99 -11.14
N GLN A 11 3.45 15.71 -12.02
CA GLN A 11 4.35 15.10 -13.01
C GLN A 11 5.46 14.31 -12.29
N GLY A 12 5.74 13.10 -12.75
CA GLY A 12 6.76 12.21 -12.17
C GLY A 12 6.31 11.41 -10.95
N VAL A 13 5.09 11.62 -10.44
CA VAL A 13 4.50 10.81 -9.36
C VAL A 13 3.49 9.82 -9.93
N PRO A 14 3.85 8.54 -10.09
CA PRO A 14 2.95 7.54 -10.66
C PRO A 14 1.87 7.11 -9.66
N VAL A 15 0.81 6.47 -10.15
CA VAL A 15 -0.26 5.90 -9.31
C VAL A 15 0.22 4.65 -8.55
N LYS A 16 1.09 3.86 -9.17
CA LYS A 16 1.73 2.68 -8.60
C LYS A 16 3.18 2.56 -9.08
N ARG A 17 4.01 1.82 -8.37
CA ARG A 17 5.39 1.53 -8.76
C ARG A 17 5.83 0.18 -8.20
N VAL A 18 6.70 -0.53 -8.91
CA VAL A 18 7.47 -1.65 -8.35
C VAL A 18 8.87 -1.15 -8.05
N ILE A 19 9.39 -1.45 -6.87
CA ILE A 19 10.73 -1.08 -6.43
C ILE A 19 11.48 -2.35 -6.09
N GLU A 20 12.71 -2.48 -6.54
CA GLU A 20 13.60 -3.56 -6.14
C GLU A 20 14.57 -3.06 -5.07
N PHE A 21 14.58 -3.71 -3.92
CA PHE A 21 15.45 -3.34 -2.81
C PHE A 21 15.92 -4.60 -2.07
N ALA A 22 17.24 -4.71 -1.85
CA ALA A 22 17.85 -5.86 -1.19
C ALA A 22 17.44 -7.23 -1.77
N GLY A 23 17.17 -7.30 -3.09
CA GLY A 23 16.73 -8.53 -3.75
C GLY A 23 15.23 -8.81 -3.69
N HIS A 24 14.43 -7.92 -3.09
CA HIS A 24 12.99 -8.05 -2.99
C HIS A 24 12.26 -7.08 -3.93
N ARG A 25 11.19 -7.55 -4.58
CA ARG A 25 10.29 -6.76 -5.44
C ARG A 25 9.09 -6.29 -4.63
N ILE A 26 9.00 -4.98 -4.43
CA ILE A 26 8.00 -4.33 -3.57
C ILE A 26 7.04 -3.53 -4.45
N GLY A 27 5.77 -3.91 -4.47
CA GLY A 27 4.69 -3.12 -5.05
C GLY A 27 4.31 -1.99 -4.11
N LEU A 28 4.30 -0.75 -4.62
CA LEU A 28 3.92 0.44 -3.88
C LEU A 28 2.70 1.09 -4.53
N ILE A 29 1.62 1.30 -3.77
CA ILE A 29 0.37 1.92 -4.26
C ILE A 29 -0.38 2.56 -3.09
N HIS A 30 -1.04 3.71 -3.28
CA HIS A 30 -1.82 4.28 -2.16
C HIS A 30 -3.10 3.49 -1.89
N GLY A 31 -3.86 3.17 -2.95
CA GLY A 31 -5.13 2.46 -2.87
C GLY A 31 -6.37 3.37 -2.94
N TRP A 32 -7.55 2.75 -3.03
CA TRP A 32 -8.84 3.45 -3.16
C TRP A 32 -10.02 2.49 -2.90
N GLY A 33 -11.21 3.09 -2.78
CA GLY A 33 -12.48 2.36 -2.68
C GLY A 33 -12.83 1.92 -1.26
N PRO A 34 -13.78 0.99 -1.10
CA PRO A 34 -14.19 0.50 0.22
C PRO A 34 -13.08 -0.36 0.88
N PRO A 35 -13.06 -0.45 2.22
CA PRO A 35 -12.09 -1.25 2.97
C PRO A 35 -12.24 -2.75 2.68
N GLU A 36 -13.45 -3.22 2.41
CA GLU A 36 -13.70 -4.61 2.06
C GLU A 36 -12.98 -4.98 0.76
N GLY A 37 -12.18 -6.04 0.83
CA GLY A 37 -11.41 -6.54 -0.31
C GLY A 37 -10.33 -5.57 -0.83
N LEU A 38 -9.92 -4.58 -0.04
CA LEU A 38 -8.90 -3.59 -0.43
C LEU A 38 -7.63 -4.29 -0.92
N GLU A 39 -7.02 -5.15 -0.11
CA GLU A 39 -5.76 -5.83 -0.47
C GLU A 39 -5.87 -6.61 -1.79
N ASN A 40 -6.94 -7.38 -1.97
CA ASN A 40 -7.18 -8.13 -3.21
C ASN A 40 -7.36 -7.21 -4.43
N ARG A 41 -7.99 -6.04 -4.25
CA ARG A 41 -8.12 -5.04 -5.32
C ARG A 41 -6.77 -4.47 -5.69
N LEU A 42 -5.95 -4.12 -4.71
CA LEU A 42 -4.62 -3.54 -4.93
C LEU A 42 -3.66 -4.56 -5.53
N LEU A 43 -3.73 -5.82 -5.11
CA LEU A 43 -2.90 -6.87 -5.69
C LEU A 43 -3.17 -7.08 -7.18
N LYS A 44 -4.44 -6.97 -7.62
CA LYS A 44 -4.82 -7.07 -9.03
C LYS A 44 -4.17 -5.99 -9.91
N GLU A 45 -3.78 -4.86 -9.34
CA GLU A 45 -3.03 -3.83 -10.08
C GLU A 45 -1.63 -4.30 -10.47
N PHE A 46 -1.10 -5.32 -9.80
CA PHE A 46 0.22 -5.87 -10.05
C PHE A 46 0.13 -7.26 -10.71
N CYS A 47 -1.00 -7.60 -11.35
CA CYS A 47 -1.11 -8.84 -12.13
C CYS A 47 0.01 -8.93 -13.18
N GLY A 48 0.77 -10.03 -13.16
CA GLY A 48 1.92 -10.24 -14.03
C GLY A 48 3.27 -9.84 -13.40
N GLU A 49 3.25 -9.17 -12.25
CA GLU A 49 4.44 -8.92 -11.45
C GLU A 49 4.58 -10.00 -10.38
N ASN A 50 5.80 -10.52 -10.21
CA ASN A 50 6.14 -11.32 -9.04
C ASN A 50 6.57 -10.39 -7.91
N LEU A 51 5.74 -10.20 -6.89
CA LEU A 51 6.01 -9.32 -5.75
C LEU A 51 6.31 -10.14 -4.50
N ASP A 52 7.30 -9.70 -3.74
CA ASP A 52 7.59 -10.22 -2.40
C ASP A 52 6.83 -9.43 -1.32
N ALA A 53 6.49 -8.17 -1.61
CA ALA A 53 5.71 -7.33 -0.71
C ALA A 53 4.79 -6.36 -1.44
N LEU A 54 3.65 -6.04 -0.82
CA LEU A 54 2.74 -4.96 -1.19
C LEU A 54 2.71 -3.93 -0.05
N VAL A 55 3.23 -2.73 -0.34
CA VAL A 55 3.12 -1.57 0.54
C VAL A 55 1.96 -0.70 0.07
N TYR A 56 0.99 -0.47 0.96
CA TYR A 56 -0.22 0.26 0.62
C TYR A 56 -0.72 1.19 1.73
N GLY A 57 -1.74 1.99 1.42
CA GLY A 57 -2.34 2.94 2.35
C GLY A 57 -3.87 2.98 2.24
N HIS A 58 -4.42 4.19 2.12
CA HIS A 58 -5.84 4.50 1.98
C HIS A 58 -6.73 4.18 3.20
N SER A 59 -6.59 3.03 3.84
CA SER A 59 -7.43 2.62 4.98
C SER A 59 -7.11 3.39 6.28
N HIS A 60 -5.84 3.81 6.43
CA HIS A 60 -5.24 4.32 7.68
C HIS A 60 -5.14 3.26 8.81
N TYR A 61 -5.52 2.01 8.54
CA TYR A 61 -5.34 0.89 9.45
C TYR A 61 -3.97 0.25 9.20
N PRO A 62 -3.10 0.17 10.21
CA PRO A 62 -1.83 -0.52 10.05
C PRO A 62 -2.06 -2.01 9.75
N ALA A 63 -1.22 -2.55 8.89
CA ALA A 63 -1.19 -3.96 8.54
C ALA A 63 0.26 -4.41 8.37
N ASN A 64 0.56 -5.61 8.86
CA ASN A 64 1.87 -6.25 8.74
C ASN A 64 1.66 -7.76 8.86
N HIS A 65 1.27 -8.38 7.76
CA HIS A 65 0.98 -9.82 7.71
C HIS A 65 1.43 -10.43 6.39
N GLU A 66 1.75 -11.71 6.42
CA GLU A 66 2.12 -12.47 5.24
C GLU A 66 0.93 -13.31 4.75
N CYS A 67 0.74 -13.38 3.44
CA CYS A 67 -0.20 -14.31 2.80
C CYS A 67 0.46 -14.90 1.56
N ASN A 68 0.52 -16.24 1.50
CA ASN A 68 1.14 -17.00 0.41
C ASN A 68 2.60 -16.58 0.11
N GLY A 69 3.41 -16.30 1.15
CA GLY A 69 4.81 -15.89 0.99
C GLY A 69 5.02 -14.43 0.58
N MET A 70 3.94 -13.64 0.49
CA MET A 70 4.01 -12.22 0.14
C MET A 70 3.58 -11.37 1.33
N LEU A 71 4.38 -10.35 1.65
CA LEU A 71 4.12 -9.42 2.75
C LEU A 71 3.08 -8.36 2.35
N PHE A 72 2.07 -8.16 3.17
CA PHE A 72 1.14 -7.04 3.09
C PHE A 72 1.48 -6.06 4.19
N PHE A 73 1.85 -4.85 3.80
CA PHE A 73 2.27 -3.81 4.73
C PHE A 73 1.51 -2.51 4.47
N ASN A 74 0.82 -2.03 5.50
CA ASN A 74 0.23 -0.71 5.54
C ASN A 74 0.79 0.01 6.77
N PRO A 75 1.52 1.12 6.61
CA PRO A 75 2.09 1.83 7.74
C PRO A 75 1.03 2.52 8.61
N GLY A 76 -0.22 2.61 8.14
CA GLY A 76 -1.28 3.43 8.73
C GLY A 76 -1.10 4.91 8.38
N SER A 77 -1.41 5.78 9.32
CA SER A 77 -1.35 7.23 9.12
C SER A 77 -0.70 7.91 10.31
N VAL A 78 0.23 8.83 10.02
CA VAL A 78 0.97 9.62 11.01
C VAL A 78 0.12 10.67 11.71
N THR A 79 -0.92 11.18 11.04
CA THR A 79 -1.63 12.39 11.45
C THR A 79 -3.13 12.20 11.60
N ASP A 80 -3.71 11.22 10.91
CA ASP A 80 -5.14 10.95 10.94
C ASP A 80 -5.38 9.45 11.04
N LYS A 81 -5.68 8.94 12.23
CA LYS A 81 -5.96 7.51 12.42
C LYS A 81 -7.31 7.07 11.85
N ARG A 82 -8.20 7.99 11.43
CA ARG A 82 -9.61 7.72 11.11
C ARG A 82 -10.29 6.88 12.21
N ARG A 83 -10.38 5.58 11.99
CA ARG A 83 -11.01 4.59 12.89
C ARG A 83 -10.02 3.57 13.44
N ALA A 84 -8.73 3.69 13.14
CA ALA A 84 -7.67 2.90 13.76
C ALA A 84 -7.43 3.35 15.20
N ASP A 85 -6.81 2.48 16.00
CA ASP A 85 -6.62 2.72 17.44
C ASP A 85 -5.66 3.88 17.71
N HIS A 86 -4.59 3.99 16.93
CA HIS A 86 -3.53 4.99 17.07
C HIS A 86 -2.98 5.45 15.71
N CYS A 87 -2.31 6.60 15.69
CA CYS A 87 -1.48 7.00 14.54
C CYS A 87 -0.22 6.13 14.49
N SER A 88 0.21 5.72 13.31
CA SER A 88 1.29 4.74 13.14
C SER A 88 2.18 5.04 11.93
N VAL A 89 3.39 4.47 11.96
CA VAL A 89 4.32 4.34 10.83
C VAL A 89 4.87 2.93 10.84
N GLY A 90 4.04 1.98 10.44
CA GLY A 90 4.34 0.57 10.63
C GLY A 90 4.10 0.11 12.07
N VAL A 91 3.87 -1.19 12.22
CA VAL A 91 3.66 -1.90 13.49
C VAL A 91 4.14 -3.33 13.34
#